data_AF-A0A537Z803-F1
#
_entry.id   AF-A0A537Z803-F1
#
_cell.length_a   1.000
_cell.length_b   1.000
_cell.length_c   1.000
_cell.angle_alpha   90.00
_cell.angle_beta   90.00
_cell.angle_gamma   90.00
#
_symmetry.space_group_name_H-M   'P 1'
#
loop_
_entity.id
_entity.type
_entity.pdbx_description
1 polymer ?
#
loop_
_entity_poly.entity_id
_entity_poly.type
_entity_poly.pdbx_seq_one_letter_code
_entity_poly.pdbx_strand_id
1 'polypeptide(L)'
;MSLIKRLLRWASTIACVIVLVSFALFAIEQAKGGSKQQVRKLEGINQPAPSGATERRREHMHGKVRETIDDADDVLIKPFASVVTSGSVWAKRGVAALLALLVYGVLVRFVIAYLPGRL
;
A
#
# COMPACT_ATOMS: atom_id res chain seq x y z
N MET A 1 -26.82 13.36 -2.16
CA MET A 1 -25.68 12.53 -2.60
C MET A 1 -26.16 11.11 -2.85
N SER A 2 -26.07 10.61 -4.09
CA SER A 2 -26.54 9.25 -4.43
C SER A 2 -25.75 8.19 -3.65
N LEU A 3 -26.37 7.02 -3.44
CA LEU A 3 -25.77 5.89 -2.71
C LEU A 3 -24.40 5.52 -3.30
N ILE A 4 -24.29 5.49 -4.62
CA ILE A 4 -23.07 5.20 -5.38
C ILE A 4 -21.94 6.16 -5.00
N LYS A 5 -22.21 7.48 -4.96
CA LYS A 5 -21.19 8.48 -4.57
C LYS A 5 -20.72 8.30 -3.12
N ARG A 6 -21.60 7.85 -2.22
CA ARG A 6 -21.21 7.57 -0.82
C ARG A 6 -20.32 6.33 -0.73
N LEU A 7 -20.69 5.25 -1.42
CA LEU A 7 -19.92 4.01 -1.46
C LEU A 7 -18.52 4.25 -2.04
N LEU A 8 -18.42 4.97 -3.16
CA LEU A 8 -17.13 5.30 -3.78
C LEU A 8 -16.24 6.16 -2.86
N ARG A 9 -16.83 7.09 -2.10
CA ARG A 9 -16.07 7.90 -1.12
C ARG A 9 -15.55 7.06 0.04
N TRP A 10 -16.36 6.13 0.55
CA TRP A 10 -15.94 5.20 1.59
C TRP A 10 -14.83 4.27 1.08
N ALA A 11 -15.00 3.67 -0.10
CA ALA A 11 -14.00 2.80 -0.71
C ALA A 11 -12.66 3.54 -0.92
N SER A 12 -12.70 4.75 -1.49
CA SER A 12 -11.53 5.63 -1.64
C SER A 12 -10.84 5.91 -0.29
N THR A 13 -11.62 6.20 0.74
CA THR A 13 -11.08 6.53 2.07
C THR A 13 -10.46 5.31 2.73
N ILE A 14 -11.11 4.15 2.67
CA ILE A 14 -10.60 2.88 3.20
C ILE A 14 -9.30 2.50 2.49
N ALA A 15 -9.24 2.61 1.16
CA ALA A 15 -8.01 2.35 0.40
C ALA A 15 -6.85 3.25 0.86
N CYS A 16 -7.09 4.55 1.05
CA CYS A 16 -6.06 5.46 1.55
C CYS A 16 -5.59 5.10 2.97
N VAL A 17 -6.51 4.71 3.85
CA VAL A 17 -6.17 4.29 5.22
C VAL A 17 -5.31 3.04 5.20
N ILE A 18 -5.65 2.04 4.40
CA ILE A 18 -4.86 0.80 4.27
C ILE A 18 -3.43 1.11 3.83
N VAL A 19 -3.27 1.92 2.76
CA VAL A 19 -1.95 2.31 2.24
C VAL A 19 -1.13 3.08 3.29
N LEU A 20 -1.75 4.03 4.00
CA LEU A 20 -1.07 4.79 5.06
C LEU A 20 -0.63 3.89 6.21
N VAL A 21 -1.50 2.99 6.67
CA VAL A 21 -1.20 2.09 7.79
C VAL A 21 -0.11 1.10 7.38
N SER A 22 -0.17 0.47 6.21
CA SER A 22 0.87 -0.45 5.77
C SER A 22 2.22 0.25 5.61
N PHE A 23 2.26 1.45 5.02
CA PHE A 23 3.50 2.23 4.91
C PHE A 23 4.07 2.63 6.29
N ALA A 24 3.23 3.01 7.25
CA ALA A 24 3.66 3.32 8.60
C ALA A 24 4.25 2.09 9.31
N LEU A 25 3.61 0.93 9.20
CA LEU A 25 4.11 -0.33 9.77
C LEU A 25 5.47 -0.72 9.17
N PHE A 26 5.62 -0.55 7.86
CA PHE A 26 6.91 -0.72 7.18
C PHE A 26 7.98 0.21 7.73
N ALA A 27 7.70 1.51 7.84
CA ALA A 27 8.66 2.49 8.34
C ALA A 27 9.10 2.15 9.77
N ILE A 28 8.16 1.73 10.63
CA ILE A 28 8.44 1.28 12.00
C ILE A 28 9.34 0.05 11.99
N GLU A 29 9.10 -0.92 11.12
CA GLU A 29 9.92 -2.13 11.03
C GLU A 29 11.35 -1.83 10.56
N GLN A 30 11.51 -0.97 9.55
CA GLN A 30 12.83 -0.52 9.10
C GLN A 30 13.57 0.24 10.21
N ALA A 31 12.87 1.05 11.01
CA ALA A 31 13.47 1.77 12.14
C ALA A 31 13.86 0.84 13.31
N LYS A 32 13.10 -0.25 13.53
CA LYS A 32 13.40 -1.27 14.56
C LYS A 32 14.51 -2.23 14.16
N GLY A 33 14.84 -2.34 12.88
CA GLY A 33 15.95 -3.13 12.38
C GLY A 33 17.30 -2.55 12.83
N GLY A 34 17.75 -2.89 14.04
CA GLY A 34 18.96 -2.32 14.63
C GLY A 34 20.27 -2.73 13.95
N SER A 35 20.28 -3.84 13.19
CA SER A 35 21.45 -4.29 12.42
C SER A 35 21.23 -4.15 10.91
N LYS A 36 22.27 -3.69 10.18
CA LYS A 36 22.29 -3.63 8.71
C LYS A 36 21.93 -4.97 8.05
N GLN A 37 22.26 -6.09 8.69
CA GLN A 37 21.92 -7.43 8.20
C GLN A 37 20.43 -7.74 8.38
N GLN A 38 19.82 -7.27 9.47
CA GLN A 38 18.37 -7.40 9.68
C GLN A 38 17.61 -6.52 8.69
N VAL A 39 18.03 -5.27 8.51
CA VAL A 39 17.46 -4.35 7.52
C VAL A 39 17.51 -4.96 6.12
N ARG A 40 18.65 -5.51 5.68
CA ARG A 40 18.76 -6.20 4.38
C ARG A 40 17.81 -7.40 4.24
N LYS A 41 17.61 -8.16 5.32
CA LYS A 41 16.64 -9.28 5.33
C LYS A 41 15.21 -8.75 5.17
N LEU A 42 14.89 -7.65 5.85
CA LEU A 42 13.59 -6.97 5.78
C LEU A 42 13.35 -6.35 4.40
N GLU A 43 14.38 -5.79 3.76
CA GLU A 43 14.31 -5.24 2.41
C GLU A 43 13.93 -6.30 1.37
N GLY A 44 14.47 -7.52 1.50
CA GLY A 44 14.15 -8.62 0.61
C GLY A 44 12.68 -9.05 0.65
N ILE A 45 12.03 -8.90 1.82
CA ILE A 45 10.63 -9.29 2.03
C ILE A 45 9.64 -8.13 1.92
N ASN A 46 10.04 -6.89 2.19
CA ASN A 46 9.16 -5.71 2.16
C ASN A 46 9.04 -5.04 0.78
N GLN A 47 9.21 -5.79 -0.30
CA GLN A 47 9.00 -5.24 -1.64
C GLN A 47 7.50 -4.99 -1.90
N PRO A 48 7.14 -3.91 -2.60
CA PRO A 48 5.74 -3.68 -2.98
C PRO A 48 5.28 -4.77 -3.94
N ALA A 49 4.09 -5.34 -3.70
CA ALA A 49 3.50 -6.42 -4.50
C ALA A 49 4.50 -7.57 -4.78
N PRO A 50 4.94 -8.29 -3.73
CA PRO A 50 5.98 -9.31 -3.82
C PRO A 50 5.58 -10.54 -4.63
N SER A 51 6.58 -11.34 -4.98
CA SER A 51 6.36 -12.70 -5.52
C SER A 51 5.81 -13.64 -4.45
N GLY A 52 5.10 -14.70 -4.84
CA GLY A 52 4.52 -15.65 -3.88
C GLY A 52 5.54 -16.36 -2.98
N ALA A 53 6.79 -16.53 -3.41
CA ALA A 53 7.85 -17.09 -2.56
C ALA A 53 8.35 -16.09 -1.50
N THR A 54 8.35 -14.80 -1.84
CA THR A 54 8.65 -13.71 -0.91
C THR A 54 7.49 -13.50 0.06
N GLU A 55 6.24 -13.63 -0.41
CA GLU A 55 5.05 -13.46 0.42
C GLU A 55 4.99 -14.51 1.53
N ARG A 56 5.16 -15.80 1.22
CA ARG A 56 5.23 -16.86 2.25
C ARG A 56 6.28 -16.60 3.33
N ARG A 57 7.42 -16.01 2.97
CA ARG A 57 8.46 -15.64 3.94
C ARG A 57 8.05 -14.45 4.81
N ARG A 58 7.26 -13.53 4.26
CA ARG A 58 6.70 -12.37 4.95
C ARG A 58 5.60 -12.80 5.91
N GLU A 59 4.69 -13.67 5.48
CA GLU A 59 3.62 -14.28 6.30
C GLU A 59 4.19 -14.92 7.58
N HIS A 60 5.29 -15.68 7.47
CA HIS A 60 5.94 -16.29 8.65
C HIS A 60 6.53 -15.28 9.66
N MET A 61 6.74 -14.03 9.26
CA MET A 61 7.32 -12.98 10.10
C MET A 61 6.25 -12.06 10.71
N HIS A 62 5.06 -12.02 10.13
CA HIS A 62 3.99 -11.08 10.50
C HIS A 62 2.83 -11.81 11.18
N GLY A 63 2.15 -11.12 12.10
CA GLY A 63 0.90 -11.63 12.67
C GLY A 63 -0.27 -11.46 11.69
N LYS A 64 -1.31 -12.27 11.84
CA LYS A 64 -2.50 -12.32 10.96
C LYS A 64 -3.12 -10.96 10.61
N VAL A 65 -3.19 -10.04 11.59
CA VAL A 65 -3.73 -8.69 11.36
C VAL A 65 -2.83 -7.87 10.42
N ARG A 66 -1.51 -7.98 10.58
CA ARG A 66 -0.54 -7.28 9.74
C ARG A 66 -0.52 -7.85 8.33
N GLU A 67 -0.58 -9.17 8.20
CA GLU A 67 -0.71 -9.87 6.92
C GLU A 67 -1.93 -9.40 6.12
N THR A 68 -3.11 -9.33 6.76
CA THR A 68 -4.33 -8.84 6.07
C THR A 68 -4.18 -7.39 5.58
N ILE A 69 -3.46 -6.54 6.31
CA ILE A 69 -3.17 -5.16 5.89
C ILE A 69 -2.18 -5.16 4.72
N ASP A 70 -1.13 -5.99 4.79
CA ASP A 70 -0.11 -6.08 3.75
C ASP A 70 -0.67 -6.65 2.44
N ASP A 71 -1.54 -7.66 2.49
CA ASP A 71 -2.22 -8.21 1.31
C ASP A 71 -3.12 -7.16 0.64
N ALA A 72 -3.90 -6.43 1.45
CA ALA A 72 -4.77 -5.40 0.94
C ALA A 72 -3.97 -4.25 0.32
N ASP A 73 -2.87 -3.84 0.97
CA ASP A 73 -1.92 -2.86 0.41
C ASP A 73 -1.33 -3.37 -0.91
N ASP A 74 -0.84 -4.61 -0.96
CA ASP A 74 -0.21 -5.19 -2.14
C ASP A 74 -1.16 -5.21 -3.34
N VAL A 75 -2.45 -5.49 -3.13
CA VAL A 75 -3.48 -5.37 -4.18
C VAL A 75 -3.65 -3.92 -4.65
N LEU A 76 -3.71 -2.97 -3.72
CA LEU A 76 -3.89 -1.55 -4.03
C LEU A 76 -2.68 -0.93 -4.73
N ILE A 77 -1.47 -1.34 -4.37
CA ILE A 77 -0.23 -0.76 -4.91
C ILE A 77 0.29 -1.50 -6.15
N LYS A 78 -0.21 -2.71 -6.44
CA LYS A 78 0.21 -3.53 -7.61
C LYS A 78 0.32 -2.75 -8.93
N PRO A 79 -0.62 -1.85 -9.29
CA PRO A 79 -0.52 -1.08 -10.53
C PRO A 79 0.69 -0.13 -10.58
N PHE A 80 1.25 0.23 -9.42
CA PHE A 80 2.36 1.17 -9.26
C PHE A 80 3.70 0.50 -8.93
N ALA A 81 3.69 -0.81 -8.65
CA ALA A 81 4.87 -1.54 -8.15
C ALA A 81 6.05 -1.54 -9.13
N SER A 82 5.80 -1.41 -10.43
CA SER A 82 6.82 -1.38 -11.48
C SER A 82 7.32 0.02 -11.84
N VAL A 83 6.74 1.09 -11.27
CA VAL A 83 7.06 2.47 -11.65
C VAL A 83 8.48 2.87 -11.23
N VAL A 84 9.01 2.25 -10.16
CA VAL A 84 10.34 2.56 -9.65
C VAL A 84 11.26 1.34 -9.72
N THR A 85 12.22 1.41 -10.63
CA THR A 85 13.35 0.46 -10.70
C THR A 85 14.52 1.01 -9.87
N SER A 86 14.40 0.94 -8.54
CA SER A 86 15.47 1.34 -7.60
C SER A 86 15.94 0.15 -6.77
N GLY A 87 17.22 0.14 -6.34
CA GLY A 87 17.70 -0.79 -5.33
C GLY A 87 17.19 -0.48 -3.92
N SER A 88 16.63 0.71 -3.69
CA SER A 88 16.11 1.14 -2.39
C SER A 88 14.66 0.75 -2.19
N VAL A 89 14.38 -0.04 -1.14
CA VAL A 89 13.01 -0.41 -0.77
C VAL A 89 12.19 0.78 -0.31
N TRP A 90 12.83 1.78 0.32
CA TRP A 90 12.19 3.06 0.65
C TRP A 90 11.67 3.78 -0.59
N ALA A 91 12.47 3.82 -1.67
CA ALA A 91 12.02 4.40 -2.92
C ALA A 91 10.86 3.60 -3.54
N LYS A 92 10.98 2.27 -3.60
CA LYS A 92 9.93 1.40 -4.15
C LYS A 92 8.60 1.54 -3.39
N ARG A 93 8.61 1.37 -2.06
CA ARG A 93 7.40 1.47 -1.23
C ARG A 93 6.88 2.90 -1.13
N GLY A 94 7.76 3.87 -0.95
CA GLY A 94 7.39 5.28 -0.80
C GLY A 94 6.71 5.83 -2.05
N VAL A 95 7.27 5.56 -3.24
CA VAL A 95 6.66 6.04 -4.49
C VAL A 95 5.37 5.28 -4.80
N ALA A 96 5.35 3.95 -4.63
CA ALA A 96 4.11 3.18 -4.86
C ALA A 96 2.98 3.64 -3.92
N ALA A 97 3.26 3.85 -2.63
CA ALA A 97 2.29 4.35 -1.67
C ALA A 97 1.83 5.78 -2.01
N LEU A 98 2.75 6.67 -2.39
CA LEU A 98 2.41 8.04 -2.80
C LEU A 98 1.49 8.04 -4.03
N LEU A 99 1.81 7.24 -5.05
CA LEU A 99 0.99 7.12 -6.25
C LEU A 99 -0.41 6.56 -5.91
N ALA A 100 -0.49 5.54 -5.06
CA ALA A 100 -1.76 5.01 -4.60
C ALA A 100 -2.60 6.06 -3.87
N LEU A 101 -1.99 6.87 -2.98
CA LEU A 101 -2.69 7.95 -2.29
C LEU A 101 -3.17 9.05 -3.23
N LEU A 102 -2.38 9.41 -4.23
CA LEU A 102 -2.79 10.38 -5.25
C LEU A 102 -3.96 9.84 -6.08
N VAL A 103 -3.90 8.58 -6.52
CA VAL A 103 -4.96 8.00 -7.34
C VAL A 103 -6.24 7.79 -6.53
N TYR A 104 -6.16 7.07 -5.41
CA TYR A 104 -7.35 6.73 -4.62
C TYR A 104 -7.86 7.89 -3.78
N GLY A 105 -6.99 8.79 -3.33
CA GLY A 105 -7.35 9.93 -2.48
C GLY A 105 -7.71 11.19 -3.25
N VAL A 106 -7.02 11.48 -4.36
CA VAL A 106 -7.25 12.72 -5.13
C VAL A 106 -8.05 12.42 -6.39
N LEU A 107 -7.53 11.57 -7.29
CA LEU A 107 -8.14 11.35 -8.61
C LEU A 107 -9.54 10.74 -8.50
N VAL A 108 -9.73 9.71 -7.69
CA VAL A 108 -11.05 9.10 -7.48
C VAL A 108 -12.04 10.11 -6.90
N ARG A 109 -11.62 10.92 -5.91
CA ARG A 109 -12.49 11.94 -5.31
C ARG A 109 -12.84 13.05 -6.29
N PHE A 110 -11.89 13.45 -7.14
CA PHE A 110 -12.12 14.35 -8.25
C PHE A 110 -13.18 13.76 -9.19
N VAL A 111 -13.01 12.53 -9.69
CA VAL A 111 -14.00 11.88 -10.57
C VAL A 111 -15.38 11.80 -9.93
N ILE A 112 -15.50 11.45 -8.65
CA ILE A 112 -16.78 11.40 -7.92
C ILE A 112 -17.48 12.76 -7.91
N ALA A 113 -16.71 13.87 -7.81
CA ALA A 113 -17.26 15.22 -7.83
C ALA A 113 -17.91 15.56 -9.18
N TYR A 114 -17.34 15.07 -10.29
CA TYR A 114 -17.84 15.32 -11.64
C TYR A 114 -18.91 14.33 -12.12
N LEU A 115 -19.14 13.21 -11.42
CA LEU A 115 -20.21 12.28 -11.78
C LEU A 115 -21.59 12.96 -11.70
N PRO A 116 -22.47 12.81 -12.72
CA PRO A 116 -23.81 13.38 -12.66
C PRO A 116 -24.63 12.76 -11.52
N GLY A 117 -25.52 13.54 -10.91
CA GLY A 117 -26.29 13.13 -9.73
C GLY A 117 -27.39 12.09 -9.97
N ARG A 118 -27.53 11.56 -11.19
CA ARG A 118 -28.64 10.68 -11.63
C ARG A 118 -28.25 9.21 -11.82
N LEU A 119 -27.08 8.80 -11.32
CA LEU A 119 -26.73 7.38 -11.14
C LEU A 119 -27.17 6.91 -9.74
#